data_AF-A0A7C3A3B5-F1
#
_entry.id   AF-A0A7C3A3B5-F1
#
_cell.length_a   1.000
_cell.length_b   1.000
_cell.length_c   1.000
_cell.angle_alpha   90.00
_cell.angle_beta   90.00
_cell.angle_gamma   90.00
#
_symmetry.space_group_name_H-M   'P 1'
#
loop_
_entity.id
_entity.type
_entity.pdbx_description
1 polymer ?
#
loop_
_entity_poly.entity_id
_entity_poly.type
_entity_poly.pdbx_seq_one_letter_code
_entity_poly.pdbx_strand_id
1 'polypeptide(L)'
;MIIPILILSIIFLFGLGCGAAMWFVFRHRQKAKSKQPAKETATMQILTFRWSYIVLPLVFFSLSIILSAYFYHLLPTEVAYHFKLDGTPDRWLSREITIIWVLIPQLLLTLMAGGITWGVTKLGKLFGQTEGTWIKPQRILSFMGNMTALPQLIVFFAMLNVFSYNSYQVQLMPMWIFLLIILGLATIALIVFLASIVYRARQHPRRISSD
;
A
#
# COMPACT_ATOMS: atom_id res chain seq x y z
N MET A 1 -3.28 14.69 28.22
CA MET A 1 -3.76 13.29 28.20
C MET A 1 -3.72 12.62 26.83
N ILE A 2 -3.66 13.35 25.71
CA ILE A 2 -3.72 12.73 24.37
C ILE A 2 -2.37 12.20 23.87
N ILE A 3 -1.25 12.81 24.27
CA ILE A 3 0.11 12.31 23.98
C ILE A 3 0.32 10.86 24.44
N PRO A 4 0.02 10.48 25.70
CA PRO A 4 0.15 9.09 26.11
C PRO A 4 -0.85 8.17 25.39
N ILE A 5 -2.03 8.65 24.98
CA ILE A 5 -3.00 7.87 24.19
C ILE A 5 -2.48 7.61 22.77
N LEU A 6 -1.83 8.59 22.14
CA LEU A 6 -1.20 8.42 20.83
C LEU A 6 0.01 7.47 20.91
N ILE A 7 0.85 7.61 21.94
CA ILE A 7 1.95 6.67 22.19
C ILE A 7 1.40 5.27 22.46
N LEU A 8 0.36 5.13 23.28
CA LEU A 8 -0.29 3.85 23.53
C LEU A 8 -0.89 3.28 22.25
N SER A 9 -1.48 4.12 21.39
CA SER A 9 -2.09 3.69 20.13
C SER A 9 -1.04 3.27 19.11
N ILE A 10 0.11 3.95 19.06
CA ILE A 10 1.26 3.55 18.23
C ILE A 10 1.82 2.21 18.74
N ILE A 11 2.05 2.08 20.05
CA ILE A 11 2.52 0.84 20.68
C ILE A 11 1.50 -0.28 20.53
N PHE A 12 0.21 0.03 20.64
CA PHE A 12 -0.87 -0.93 20.48
C PHE A 12 -1.00 -1.36 19.04
N LEU A 13 -0.95 -0.46 18.05
CA LEU A 13 -1.00 -0.82 16.63
C LEU A 13 0.26 -1.57 16.18
N PHE A 14 1.44 -1.18 16.66
CA PHE A 14 2.67 -1.96 16.46
C PHE A 14 2.60 -3.30 17.18
N GLY A 15 2.08 -3.34 18.40
CA GLY A 15 1.92 -4.55 19.21
C GLY A 15 0.88 -5.51 18.63
N LEU A 16 -0.19 -5.00 18.03
CA LEU A 16 -1.22 -5.78 17.36
C LEU A 16 -0.74 -6.24 15.99
N GLY A 17 0.01 -5.40 15.25
CA GLY A 17 0.65 -5.76 13.99
C GLY A 17 1.75 -6.81 14.17
N CYS A 18 2.69 -6.57 15.08
CA CYS A 18 3.76 -7.50 15.45
C CYS A 18 3.21 -8.74 16.16
N GLY A 19 2.22 -8.58 17.04
CA GLY A 19 1.57 -9.66 17.77
C GLY A 19 0.75 -10.56 16.85
N ALA A 20 -0.03 -9.99 15.92
CA ALA A 20 -0.71 -10.78 14.88
C ALA A 20 0.32 -11.47 13.97
N ALA A 21 1.40 -10.80 13.58
CA ALA A 21 2.47 -11.41 12.78
C ALA A 21 3.19 -12.55 13.53
N MET A 22 3.55 -12.36 14.80
CA MET A 22 4.22 -13.37 15.63
C MET A 22 3.29 -14.52 15.97
N TRP A 23 2.06 -14.26 16.41
CA TRP A 23 1.06 -15.29 16.68
C TRP A 23 0.76 -16.11 15.43
N PHE A 24 0.71 -15.48 14.27
CA PHE A 24 0.51 -16.15 12.99
C PHE A 24 1.69 -17.04 12.60
N VAL A 25 2.93 -16.59 12.78
CA VAL A 25 4.15 -17.41 12.58
C VAL A 25 4.19 -18.58 13.56
N PHE A 26 3.84 -18.35 14.82
CA PHE A 26 3.88 -19.37 15.88
C PHE A 26 2.81 -20.45 15.67
N ARG A 27 1.59 -20.04 15.31
CA ARG A 27 0.49 -20.95 14.95
C ARG A 27 0.82 -21.80 13.73
N HIS A 28 1.63 -21.26 12.80
CA HIS A 28 2.07 -22.00 11.62
C HIS A 28 3.21 -22.99 11.92
N ARG A 29 4.12 -22.66 12.85
CA ARG A 29 5.16 -23.58 13.32
C ARG A 29 4.58 -24.77 14.09
N GLN A 30 3.52 -24.56 14.86
CA GLN A 30 2.83 -25.65 15.57
C GLN A 30 2.13 -26.63 14.61
N LYS A 31 1.55 -26.13 13.50
CA LYS A 31 0.93 -26.99 12.47
C LYS A 31 1.96 -27.71 11.58
N ALA A 32 3.14 -27.13 11.39
CA ALA A 32 4.23 -27.76 10.62
C ALA A 32 4.96 -28.85 11.43
N LYS A 33 5.08 -28.71 12.76
CA LYS A 33 5.64 -29.76 13.62
C LYS A 33 4.73 -30.99 13.79
N SER A 34 3.46 -30.90 13.41
CA SER A 34 2.49 -32.00 13.53
C SER A 34 2.39 -32.90 12.30
N LYS A 35 3.16 -32.66 11.22
CA LYS A 35 3.14 -33.49 10.01
C LYS A 35 4.56 -33.76 9.47
N GLN A 36 5.19 -34.81 9.98
CA GLN A 36 6.01 -35.71 9.16
C GLN A 36 5.11 -36.90 8.79
N PRO A 37 5.20 -37.48 7.57
CA PRO A 37 6.45 -38.01 7.01
C PRO A 37 6.68 -37.84 5.48
N ALA A 38 7.92 -38.18 5.09
CA ALA A 38 8.39 -38.87 3.87
C ALA A 38 8.13 -38.34 2.43
N LYS A 39 9.28 -38.08 1.78
CA LYS A 39 9.72 -38.40 0.40
C LYS A 39 9.13 -37.70 -0.85
N GLU A 40 10.10 -37.38 -1.72
CA GLU A 40 10.08 -37.15 -3.17
C GLU A 40 9.75 -35.76 -3.74
N THR A 41 10.85 -35.02 -3.90
CA THR A 41 11.23 -34.15 -5.03
C THR A 41 10.30 -34.15 -6.25
N ALA A 42 9.38 -33.19 -6.27
CA ALA A 42 9.06 -32.39 -7.44
C ALA A 42 8.98 -30.94 -6.96
N THR A 43 9.74 -30.03 -7.55
CA THR A 43 9.89 -28.64 -7.07
C THR A 43 8.66 -27.80 -7.43
N MET A 44 7.50 -28.16 -6.85
CA MET A 44 6.26 -27.42 -6.95
C MET A 44 6.49 -26.05 -6.32
N GLN A 45 6.52 -24.97 -7.12
CA GLN A 45 6.68 -23.62 -6.58
C GLN A 45 5.42 -23.19 -5.83
N ILE A 46 5.33 -23.56 -4.56
CA ILE A 46 4.27 -23.10 -3.65
C ILE A 46 4.40 -21.57 -3.53
N LEU A 47 3.36 -20.86 -3.97
CA LEU A 47 3.30 -19.40 -3.86
C LEU A 47 3.15 -19.00 -2.38
N THR A 48 4.28 -18.66 -1.74
CA THR A 48 4.30 -18.19 -0.35
C THR A 48 4.09 -16.68 -0.27
N PHE A 49 3.42 -16.24 0.79
CA PHE A 49 3.28 -14.83 1.09
C PHE A 49 4.64 -14.19 1.36
N ARG A 50 4.88 -13.01 0.78
CA ARG A 50 6.10 -12.22 0.96
C ARG A 50 5.76 -10.79 1.30
N TRP A 51 6.47 -10.20 2.25
CA TRP A 51 6.30 -8.80 2.68
C TRP A 51 6.46 -7.77 1.55
N SER A 52 7.29 -8.09 0.54
CA SER A 52 7.46 -7.27 -0.66
C SER A 52 6.16 -7.02 -1.43
N TYR A 53 5.11 -7.83 -1.22
CA TYR A 53 3.82 -7.65 -1.89
C TYR A 53 3.00 -6.45 -1.37
N ILE A 54 3.28 -5.98 -0.15
CA ILE A 54 2.52 -4.90 0.50
C ILE A 54 3.42 -3.84 1.13
N VAL A 55 4.69 -3.79 0.72
CA VAL A 55 5.67 -2.89 1.33
C VAL A 55 5.32 -1.42 1.11
N LEU A 56 4.86 -1.03 -0.09
CA LEU A 56 4.51 0.36 -0.40
C LEU A 56 3.31 0.84 0.44
N PRO A 57 2.19 0.10 0.50
CA PRO A 57 1.08 0.45 1.38
C PRO A 57 1.46 0.60 2.84
N LEU A 58 2.29 -0.32 3.32
CA LEU A 58 2.76 -0.32 4.70
C LEU A 58 3.62 0.92 5.00
N VAL A 59 4.53 1.26 4.09
CA VAL A 59 5.39 2.45 4.22
C VAL A 59 4.55 3.73 4.26
N PHE A 60 3.59 3.91 3.35
CA PHE A 60 2.73 5.09 3.36
C PHE A 60 1.92 5.20 4.65
N PHE A 61 1.34 4.09 5.11
CA PHE A 61 0.59 4.09 6.36
C PHE A 61 1.47 4.41 7.57
N SER A 62 2.67 3.83 7.65
CA SER A 62 3.63 4.16 8.72
C SER A 62 4.06 5.62 8.69
N LEU A 63 4.34 6.17 7.50
CA LEU A 63 4.68 7.59 7.35
C LEU A 63 3.54 8.49 7.83
N SER A 64 2.29 8.16 7.52
CA SER A 64 1.13 8.90 8.01
C SER A 64 1.00 8.89 9.52
N ILE A 65 1.24 7.74 10.17
CA ILE A 65 1.23 7.67 11.64
C ILE A 65 2.30 8.62 12.22
N ILE A 66 3.51 8.57 11.65
CA ILE A 66 4.63 9.43 12.08
C ILE A 66 4.26 10.91 11.90
N LEU A 67 3.71 11.28 10.74
CA LEU A 67 3.27 12.65 10.48
C LEU A 67 2.14 13.10 11.40
N SER A 68 1.15 12.23 11.68
CA SER A 68 0.09 12.53 12.65
C SER A 68 0.67 12.82 14.02
N ALA A 69 1.58 11.95 14.50
CA ALA A 69 2.19 12.11 15.81
C ALA A 69 3.03 13.40 15.88
N TYR A 70 3.81 13.68 14.82
CA TYR A 70 4.63 14.88 14.74
C TYR A 70 3.77 16.15 14.68
N PHE A 71 2.79 16.24 13.78
CA PHE A 71 1.98 17.46 13.62
C PHE A 71 0.89 17.62 14.67
N TYR A 72 0.57 16.59 15.47
CA TYR A 72 -0.53 16.64 16.44
C TYR A 72 -0.49 17.89 17.35
N HIS A 73 0.71 18.20 17.87
CA HIS A 73 0.91 19.32 18.77
C HIS A 73 0.98 20.68 18.06
N LEU A 74 1.24 20.69 16.76
CA LEU A 74 1.30 21.88 15.91
C LEU A 74 -0.06 22.21 15.28
N LEU A 75 -1.03 21.29 15.36
CA LEU A 75 -2.35 21.50 14.78
C LEU A 75 -3.26 22.27 15.75
N PRO A 76 -3.93 23.34 15.28
CA PRO A 76 -4.96 24.03 16.03
C PRO A 76 -6.14 23.10 16.36
N THR A 77 -7.02 23.53 17.27
CA THR A 77 -8.21 22.75 17.65
C THR A 77 -9.14 22.49 16.46
N GLU A 78 -9.24 23.46 15.56
CA GLU A 78 -9.97 23.36 14.30
C GLU A 78 -9.01 23.40 13.13
N VAL A 79 -9.14 22.45 12.23
CA VAL A 79 -8.25 22.21 11.10
C VAL A 79 -9.03 22.43 9.80
N ALA A 80 -8.54 23.35 8.97
CA ALA A 80 -9.05 23.55 7.63
C ALA A 80 -8.68 22.36 6.75
N TYR A 81 -9.67 21.62 6.25
CA TYR A 81 -9.44 20.42 5.44
C TYR A 81 -9.82 20.59 3.97
N HIS A 82 -10.65 21.57 3.64
CA HIS A 82 -11.08 21.87 2.28
C HIS A 82 -10.68 23.28 1.88
N PHE A 83 -10.10 23.40 0.70
CA PHE A 83 -9.61 24.65 0.12
C PHE A 83 -10.34 24.92 -1.20
N LYS A 84 -10.76 26.17 -1.39
CA LYS A 84 -11.29 26.67 -2.66
C LYS A 84 -10.17 26.80 -3.70
N LEU A 85 -10.55 27.08 -4.95
CA LEU A 85 -9.61 27.29 -6.06
C LEU A 85 -8.71 28.52 -5.83
N ASP A 86 -9.17 29.49 -5.04
CA ASP A 86 -8.40 30.66 -4.62
C ASP A 86 -7.43 30.37 -3.45
N GLY A 87 -7.39 29.12 -2.96
CA GLY A 87 -6.55 28.70 -1.84
C GLY A 87 -7.14 28.99 -0.46
N THR A 88 -8.32 29.65 -0.39
CA THR A 88 -8.94 29.98 0.89
C THR A 88 -9.60 28.75 1.54
N PRO A 89 -9.51 28.61 2.87
CA PRO A 89 -10.16 27.51 3.58
C PRO A 89 -11.67 27.75 3.66
N ASP A 90 -12.45 26.73 3.30
CA ASP A 90 -13.93 26.81 3.30
C ASP A 90 -14.56 25.92 4.37
N ARG A 91 -13.91 24.82 4.72
CA ARG A 91 -14.44 23.86 5.69
C ARG A 91 -13.41 23.48 6.73
N TRP A 92 -13.89 23.45 7.96
CA TRP A 92 -13.13 23.17 9.16
C TRP A 92 -13.66 21.91 9.82
N LEU A 93 -12.77 21.14 10.43
CA LEU A 93 -13.08 19.96 11.20
C LEU A 93 -12.24 19.99 12.47
N SER A 94 -12.68 19.32 13.54
CA SER A 94 -11.79 19.21 14.70
C SER A 94 -10.52 18.44 14.34
N ARG A 95 -9.42 18.76 15.02
CA ARG A 95 -8.14 18.09 14.84
C ARG A 95 -8.24 16.58 14.99
N GLU A 96 -8.96 16.11 16.01
CA GLU A 96 -9.13 14.69 16.31
C GLU A 96 -9.87 13.98 15.17
N ILE A 97 -10.97 14.59 14.70
CA ILE A 97 -11.77 14.03 13.61
C ILE A 97 -10.95 14.04 12.31
N THR A 98 -10.19 15.10 12.03
CA THR A 98 -9.32 15.19 10.83
C THR A 98 -8.30 14.06 10.78
N ILE A 99 -7.61 13.79 11.89
CA ILE A 99 -6.62 12.71 11.97
C ILE A 99 -7.26 11.35 11.74
N ILE A 100 -8.42 11.10 12.35
CA ILE A 100 -9.18 9.86 12.16
C ILE A 100 -9.58 9.70 10.69
N TRP A 101 -10.11 10.75 10.06
CA TRP A 101 -10.55 10.73 8.66
C TRP A 101 -9.43 10.50 7.66
N VAL A 102 -8.20 10.85 7.99
CA VAL A 102 -7.04 10.60 7.13
C VAL A 102 -6.45 9.21 7.37
N LEU A 103 -6.32 8.80 8.64
CA LEU A 103 -5.68 7.53 8.98
C LEU A 103 -6.57 6.32 8.69
N ILE A 104 -7.89 6.40 8.88
CA ILE A 104 -8.81 5.28 8.63
C ILE A 104 -8.74 4.82 7.16
N PRO A 105 -8.92 5.69 6.15
CA PRO A 105 -8.79 5.27 4.76
C PRO A 105 -7.45 4.62 4.44
N GLN A 106 -6.35 5.13 5.00
CA GLN A 106 -5.02 4.56 4.77
C GLN A 106 -4.84 3.19 5.42
N LEU A 107 -5.39 2.98 6.61
CA LEU A 107 -5.43 1.68 7.25
C LEU A 107 -6.23 0.69 6.41
N LEU A 108 -7.42 1.08 5.97
CA LEU A 108 -8.29 0.22 5.15
C LEU A 108 -7.62 -0.18 3.83
N LEU A 109 -6.96 0.74 3.14
CA LEU A 109 -6.22 0.44 1.91
C LEU A 109 -5.03 -0.50 2.15
N THR A 110 -4.33 -0.36 3.28
CA THR A 110 -3.23 -1.26 3.67
C THR A 110 -3.76 -2.66 3.97
N LEU A 111 -4.85 -2.75 4.73
CA LEU A 111 -5.50 -4.02 5.05
C LEU A 111 -6.05 -4.70 3.80
N MET A 112 -6.61 -3.93 2.86
CA MET A 112 -7.08 -4.43 1.57
C MET A 112 -5.92 -5.03 0.75
N ALA A 113 -4.77 -4.35 0.70
CA ALA A 113 -3.56 -4.87 0.06
C ALA A 113 -3.11 -6.21 0.67
N GLY A 114 -3.07 -6.29 2.00
CA GLY A 114 -2.77 -7.51 2.74
C GLY A 114 -3.78 -8.62 2.47
N GLY A 115 -5.08 -8.30 2.52
CA GLY A 115 -6.17 -9.23 2.30
C GLY A 115 -6.18 -9.83 0.89
N ILE A 116 -5.98 -8.99 -0.14
CA ILE A 116 -5.89 -9.44 -1.54
C ILE A 116 -4.69 -10.35 -1.74
N THR A 117 -3.50 -9.90 -1.31
CA THR A 117 -2.26 -10.68 -1.50
C THR A 117 -2.29 -11.99 -0.75
N TRP A 118 -2.80 -11.99 0.48
CA TRP A 118 -3.00 -13.20 1.28
C TRP A 118 -4.05 -14.12 0.66
N GLY A 119 -5.21 -13.60 0.27
CA GLY A 119 -6.29 -14.37 -0.35
C GLY A 119 -5.82 -15.13 -1.59
N VAL A 120 -5.09 -14.45 -2.48
CA VAL A 120 -4.54 -15.07 -3.69
C VAL A 120 -3.48 -16.13 -3.38
N THR A 121 -2.56 -15.88 -2.43
CA THR A 121 -1.58 -16.92 -2.04
C THR A 121 -2.22 -18.15 -1.40
N LYS A 122 -3.28 -17.95 -0.61
CA LYS A 122 -4.00 -19.04 0.05
C LYS A 122 -4.78 -19.89 -0.97
N LEU A 123 -5.46 -19.26 -1.92
CA LEU A 123 -6.14 -19.95 -3.01
C LEU A 123 -5.12 -20.70 -3.91
N GLY A 124 -3.98 -20.08 -4.23
CA GLY A 124 -2.91 -20.74 -4.99
C GLY A 124 -2.36 -22.00 -4.32
N LYS A 125 -2.30 -22.02 -2.98
CA LYS A 125 -1.92 -23.22 -2.20
C LYS A 125 -3.01 -24.29 -2.17
N LEU A 126 -4.28 -23.90 -2.13
CA LEU A 126 -5.43 -24.83 -2.10
C LEU A 126 -5.68 -25.50 -3.45
N PHE A 127 -5.49 -24.76 -4.54
CA PHE A 127 -5.82 -25.23 -5.89
C PHE A 127 -4.65 -25.80 -6.67
N GLY A 128 -3.43 -25.80 -6.11
CA GLY A 128 -2.24 -26.34 -6.77
C GLY A 128 -1.99 -25.66 -8.12
N GLN A 129 -1.39 -24.46 -8.12
CA GLN A 129 -1.16 -23.69 -9.34
C GLN A 129 -0.49 -24.52 -10.45
N THR A 130 -1.25 -24.78 -11.51
CA THR A 130 -0.82 -25.48 -12.73
C THR A 130 0.29 -24.68 -13.41
N GLU A 131 1.46 -25.28 -13.59
CA GLU A 131 2.74 -24.66 -13.97
C GLU A 131 2.84 -24.13 -15.43
N GLY A 132 1.73 -23.79 -16.07
CA GLY A 132 1.67 -23.46 -17.51
C GLY A 132 1.72 -21.99 -17.90
N THR A 133 1.91 -21.04 -16.97
CA THR A 133 1.85 -19.60 -17.30
C THR A 133 3.25 -18.96 -17.34
N TRP A 134 3.63 -18.43 -18.51
CA TRP A 134 4.89 -17.72 -18.79
C TRP A 134 5.14 -16.53 -17.82
N ILE A 135 4.10 -16.00 -17.16
CA ILE A 135 4.22 -14.86 -16.25
C ILE A 135 4.41 -15.35 -14.81
N LYS A 136 5.56 -14.99 -14.19
CA LYS A 136 5.87 -15.29 -12.78
C LYS A 136 4.74 -14.76 -11.86
N PRO A 137 3.95 -15.61 -11.19
CA PRO A 137 2.78 -15.18 -10.42
C PRO A 137 3.15 -14.25 -9.26
N GLN A 138 4.36 -14.38 -8.74
CA GLN A 138 4.94 -13.51 -7.71
C GLN A 138 5.00 -12.03 -8.15
N ARG A 139 5.29 -11.77 -9.43
CA ARG A 139 5.43 -10.39 -9.95
C ARG A 139 4.06 -9.74 -10.13
N ILE A 140 3.07 -10.50 -10.59
CA ILE A 140 1.67 -10.05 -10.66
C ILE A 140 1.15 -9.75 -9.26
N LEU A 141 1.38 -10.66 -8.30
CA LEU A 141 0.92 -10.50 -6.93
C LEU A 141 1.56 -9.30 -6.22
N SER A 142 2.86 -9.09 -6.44
CA SER A 142 3.58 -7.91 -5.94
C SER A 142 3.05 -6.62 -6.56
N PHE A 143 2.78 -6.61 -7.86
CA PHE A 143 2.18 -5.45 -8.53
C PHE A 143 0.79 -5.15 -7.95
N MET A 144 -0.10 -6.15 -7.93
CA MET A 144 -1.48 -6.01 -7.46
C MET A 144 -1.57 -5.56 -5.99
N GLY A 145 -0.72 -6.11 -5.11
CA GLY A 145 -0.68 -5.70 -3.70
C GLY A 145 -0.14 -4.28 -3.49
N ASN A 146 0.81 -3.84 -4.30
CA ASN A 146 1.37 -2.49 -4.18
C ASN A 146 0.58 -1.43 -4.98
N MET A 147 -0.35 -1.81 -5.86
CA MET A 147 -1.19 -0.85 -6.61
C MET A 147 -2.04 0.03 -5.69
N THR A 148 -2.42 -0.45 -4.51
CA THR A 148 -3.16 0.34 -3.50
C THR A 148 -2.34 1.49 -2.92
N ALA A 149 -1.02 1.50 -3.15
CA ALA A 149 -0.17 2.61 -2.74
C ALA A 149 -0.48 3.92 -3.49
N LEU A 150 -1.01 3.86 -4.72
CA LEU A 150 -1.39 5.05 -5.48
C LEU A 150 -2.52 5.84 -4.80
N PRO A 151 -3.69 5.27 -4.47
CA PRO A 151 -4.70 6.00 -3.71
C PRO A 151 -4.22 6.37 -2.30
N GLN A 152 -3.35 5.57 -1.66
CA GLN A 152 -2.75 5.95 -0.37
C GLN A 152 -1.82 7.16 -0.47
N LEU A 153 -1.07 7.29 -1.57
CA LEU A 153 -0.23 8.45 -1.85
C LEU A 153 -1.08 9.72 -2.00
N ILE A 154 -2.26 9.63 -2.62
CA ILE A 154 -3.20 10.75 -2.72
C ILE A 154 -3.67 11.20 -1.33
N VAL A 155 -4.10 10.25 -0.50
CA VAL A 155 -4.53 10.55 0.89
C VAL A 155 -3.36 11.09 1.72
N PHE A 156 -2.15 10.55 1.53
CA PHE A 156 -0.93 10.99 2.19
C PHE A 156 -0.55 12.43 1.81
N PHE A 157 -0.67 12.78 0.53
CA PHE A 157 -0.45 14.15 0.09
C PHE A 157 -1.52 15.10 0.62
N ALA A 158 -2.79 14.69 0.62
CA ALA A 158 -3.87 15.48 1.20
C ALA A 158 -3.60 15.80 2.67
N MET A 159 -3.15 14.79 3.44
CA MET A 159 -2.71 14.94 4.82
C MET A 159 -1.58 15.96 4.98
N LEU A 160 -0.51 15.82 4.19
CA LEU A 160 0.63 16.74 4.20
C LEU A 160 0.19 18.18 3.91
N ASN A 161 -0.66 18.36 2.91
CA ASN A 161 -1.13 19.68 2.52
C ASN A 161 -2.02 20.32 3.61
N VAL A 162 -2.93 19.55 4.20
CA VAL A 162 -3.78 20.00 5.32
C VAL A 162 -2.92 20.35 6.53
N PHE A 163 -1.96 19.51 6.91
CA PHE A 163 -1.12 19.75 8.08
C PHE A 163 -0.17 20.92 7.87
N SER A 164 0.46 21.01 6.70
CA SER A 164 1.33 22.13 6.33
C SER A 164 0.60 23.47 6.39
N TYR A 165 -0.62 23.54 5.83
CA TYR A 165 -1.40 24.76 5.88
C TYR A 165 -1.77 25.14 7.32
N ASN A 166 -2.26 24.19 8.12
CA ASN A 166 -2.74 24.52 9.46
C ASN A 166 -1.63 24.82 10.46
N SER A 167 -0.42 24.27 10.27
CA SER A 167 0.72 24.52 11.16
C SER A 167 1.60 25.68 10.70
N TYR A 168 1.76 25.91 9.40
CA TYR A 168 2.69 26.90 8.86
C TYR A 168 2.04 27.94 7.94
N GLN A 169 0.73 27.84 7.67
CA GLN A 169 0.03 28.67 6.67
C GLN A 169 0.62 28.53 5.26
N VAL A 170 1.33 27.42 5.00
CA VAL A 170 1.90 27.11 3.69
C VAL A 170 1.08 26.01 3.04
N GLN A 171 0.34 26.36 1.98
CA GLN A 171 -0.28 25.40 1.09
C GLN A 171 0.79 24.87 0.13
N LEU A 172 1.07 23.56 0.17
CA LEU A 172 2.13 22.96 -0.65
C LEU A 172 1.81 23.08 -2.14
N MET A 173 0.62 22.62 -2.52
CA MET A 173 0.09 22.72 -3.87
C MET A 173 -1.41 22.39 -3.83
N PRO A 174 -2.24 23.00 -4.70
CA PRO A 174 -3.63 22.61 -4.85
C PRO A 174 -3.80 21.13 -5.21
N MET A 175 -4.76 20.45 -4.55
CA MET A 175 -5.05 19.02 -4.75
C MET A 175 -5.32 18.65 -6.21
N TRP A 176 -5.96 19.54 -6.97
CA TRP A 176 -6.27 19.29 -8.38
C TRP A 176 -5.00 19.25 -9.25
N ILE A 177 -4.01 20.11 -9.00
CA ILE A 177 -2.72 20.08 -9.72
C ILE A 177 -1.98 18.79 -9.37
N PHE A 178 -1.95 18.40 -8.10
CA PHE A 178 -1.33 17.16 -7.67
C PHE A 178 -1.99 15.93 -8.34
N LEU A 179 -3.32 15.93 -8.44
CA LEU A 179 -4.05 14.86 -9.12
C LEU A 179 -3.75 14.81 -10.63
N LEU A 180 -3.65 15.98 -11.29
CA LEU A 180 -3.22 16.07 -12.69
C LEU A 180 -1.81 15.54 -12.90
N ILE A 181 -0.88 15.81 -11.99
CA ILE A 181 0.48 15.28 -12.04
C ILE A 181 0.46 13.74 -11.91
N ILE A 182 -0.26 13.19 -10.93
CA ILE A 182 -0.38 11.74 -10.77
C ILE A 182 -1.00 11.10 -12.02
N LEU A 183 -2.09 11.68 -12.53
CA LEU A 183 -2.76 11.17 -13.72
C LEU A 183 -1.83 11.22 -14.94
N GLY A 184 -1.15 12.34 -15.16
CA GLY A 184 -0.19 12.50 -16.25
C GLY A 184 0.95 11.49 -16.17
N LEU A 185 1.55 11.29 -14.99
CA LEU A 185 2.58 10.28 -14.76
C LEU A 185 2.06 8.86 -15.01
N ALA A 186 0.86 8.54 -14.55
CA ALA A 186 0.22 7.24 -14.79
C ALA A 186 -0.04 7.01 -16.29
N THR A 187 -0.51 8.02 -17.01
CA THR A 187 -0.72 7.96 -18.47
C THR A 187 0.59 7.76 -19.21
N ILE A 188 1.66 8.50 -18.86
CA ILE A 188 2.98 8.34 -19.47
C ILE A 188 3.50 6.93 -19.22
N ALA A 189 3.42 6.44 -17.97
CA ALA A 189 3.83 5.08 -17.64
C ALA A 189 3.06 4.03 -18.45
N LEU A 190 1.76 4.23 -18.65
CA LEU A 190 0.92 3.33 -19.45
C LEU A 190 1.32 3.36 -20.94
N ILE A 191 1.55 4.54 -21.52
CA ILE A 191 2.01 4.69 -22.91
C ILE A 191 3.35 3.99 -23.12
N VAL A 192 4.32 4.22 -22.23
CA VAL A 192 5.65 3.58 -22.28
C VAL A 192 5.52 2.07 -22.16
N PHE A 193 4.66 1.58 -21.26
CA PHE A 193 4.41 0.15 -21.09
C PHE A 193 3.82 -0.49 -22.36
N LEU A 194 2.81 0.15 -22.96
CA LEU A 194 2.21 -0.30 -24.21
C LEU A 194 3.21 -0.27 -25.38
N ALA A 195 3.97 0.82 -25.52
CA ALA A 195 5.01 0.93 -26.54
C ALA A 195 6.08 -0.15 -26.38
N SER A 196 6.48 -0.46 -25.14
CA SER A 196 7.44 -1.54 -24.85
C SER A 196 6.90 -2.92 -25.25
N ILE A 197 5.61 -3.19 -25.02
CA ILE A 197 4.96 -4.43 -25.45
C ILE A 197 4.96 -4.53 -26.99
N VAL A 198 4.54 -3.47 -27.68
CA VAL A 198 4.51 -3.45 -29.16
C VAL A 198 5.91 -3.61 -29.74
N TYR A 199 6.90 -2.92 -29.17
CA TYR A 199 8.29 -3.04 -29.57
C TYR A 199 8.82 -4.48 -29.42
N ARG A 200 8.54 -5.13 -28.28
CA ARG A 200 8.91 -6.54 -28.05
C ARG A 200 8.21 -7.49 -29.01
N ALA A 201 6.93 -7.28 -29.29
CA ALA A 201 6.18 -8.11 -30.23
C ALA A 201 6.75 -8.02 -31.66
N ARG A 202 7.17 -6.81 -32.09
CA ARG A 202 7.79 -6.59 -33.40
C ARG A 202 9.19 -7.18 -33.56
N GLN A 203 9.92 -7.45 -32.47
CA GLN A 203 11.24 -8.09 -32.55
C GLN A 203 11.18 -9.62 -32.69
N HIS A 204 10.02 -10.25 -32.51
CA HIS A 204 9.87 -11.70 -32.53
C HIS A 204 9.60 -12.42 -33.90
N PRO A 205 9.54 -11.79 -35.09
CA PRO A 205 9.29 -12.50 -36.35
C PRO A 205 10.55 -12.83 -37.20
N ARG A 206 11.75 -13.07 -36.63
CA ARG A 206 12.96 -13.41 -37.42
C ARG A 206 13.78 -14.61 -36.92
N ARG A 207 13.14 -15.68 -36.44
CA ARG A 207 13.83 -16.97 -36.18
C ARG A 207 12.99 -18.20 -36.61
N ILE A 208 12.35 -18.12 -37.77
CA ILE A 208 11.80 -19.30 -38.45
C ILE A 208 12.06 -19.13 -39.96
N SER A 209 13.32 -19.30 -40.38
CA SER A 209 13.72 -19.68 -41.76
C SER A 209 15.24 -19.64 -41.89
N SER A 210 15.91 -20.69 -41.46
CA SER A 210 17.20 -21.10 -41.99
C SER A 210 17.47 -22.51 -41.49
N ASP A 211 17.18 -23.46 -42.38
CA ASP A 211 17.85 -24.74 -42.63
C ASP A 211 18.36 -25.57 -41.45
#